data_AF-A0AAE5UVI4-F1
#
_entry.id   AF-A0AAE5UVI4-F1
#
_cell.length_a   1.000
_cell.length_b   1.000
_cell.length_c   1.000
_cell.angle_alpha   90.00
_cell.angle_beta   90.00
_cell.angle_gamma   90.00
#
_symmetry.space_group_name_H-M   'P 1'
#
loop_
_entity.id
_entity.type
_entity.pdbx_description
1 polymer ?
#
loop_
_entity_poly.entity_id
_entity_poly.type
_entity_poly.pdbx_seq_one_letter_code
_entity_poly.pdbx_strand_id
1 'polypeptide(L)'
;MFSKNKNTSKLDIEQHELLENAQKRVRQKKRLYTHFVIFLVGSVFLVLINKILKYGQEYNWFVWAITFWGFLFVLHVFNVFITNKFMGQDWERSQREKLVEKQKQRISKLQKEVEEELPLPEALEIEPKKKLL
;
A
#
# COMPACT_ATOMS: atom_id res chain seq x y z
N MET A 1 2.73 -38.23 -13.60
CA MET A 1 1.74 -37.32 -14.20
C MET A 1 1.48 -36.20 -13.20
N PHE A 2 2.17 -35.06 -13.30
CA PHE A 2 2.06 -33.95 -12.33
C PHE A 2 1.02 -32.94 -12.83
N SER A 3 -0.24 -33.15 -12.47
CA SER A 3 -1.27 -32.13 -12.66
C SER A 3 -1.10 -31.07 -11.57
N LYS A 4 -0.33 -30.02 -11.84
CA LYS A 4 -0.23 -28.86 -10.95
C LYS A 4 -1.59 -28.16 -10.91
N ASN A 5 -2.29 -28.29 -9.79
CA ASN A 5 -3.52 -27.57 -9.54
C ASN A 5 -3.21 -26.06 -9.50
N LYS A 6 -3.64 -25.31 -10.53
CA LYS A 6 -3.38 -23.87 -10.65
C LYS A 6 -4.17 -23.03 -9.64
N ASN A 7 -5.18 -23.61 -8.98
CA ASN A 7 -5.99 -22.92 -7.99
C ASN A 7 -5.26 -22.79 -6.64
N THR A 8 -4.47 -23.79 -6.25
CA THR A 8 -3.65 -23.71 -5.02
C THR A 8 -2.60 -22.61 -5.11
N SER A 9 -1.97 -22.39 -6.28
CA SER A 9 -0.99 -21.31 -6.44
C SER A 9 -1.60 -19.91 -6.39
N LYS A 10 -2.83 -19.73 -6.88
CA LYS A 10 -3.51 -18.42 -6.80
C LYS A 10 -3.89 -18.08 -5.36
N LEU A 11 -4.43 -19.05 -4.62
CA LEU A 11 -4.80 -18.89 -3.22
C LEU A 11 -3.56 -18.55 -2.36
N ASP A 12 -2.44 -19.25 -2.60
CA ASP A 12 -1.16 -18.98 -1.93
C ASP A 12 -0.67 -17.55 -2.19
N ILE A 13 -0.69 -17.09 -3.45
CA ILE A 13 -0.23 -15.74 -3.82
C ILE A 13 -1.08 -14.66 -3.12
N GLU A 14 -2.40 -14.81 -3.09
CA GLU A 14 -3.28 -13.87 -2.37
C GLU A 14 -3.00 -13.84 -0.86
N GLN A 15 -2.80 -15.01 -0.24
CA GLN A 15 -2.46 -15.09 1.18
C GLN A 15 -1.09 -14.48 1.47
N HIS A 16 -0.10 -14.73 0.62
CA HIS A 16 1.23 -14.13 0.71
C HIS A 16 1.17 -12.59 0.62
N GLU A 17 0.40 -12.03 -0.31
CA GLU A 17 0.22 -10.58 -0.41
C GLU A 17 -0.44 -9.98 0.85
N LEU A 18 -1.47 -10.64 1.39
CA LEU A 18 -2.16 -10.18 2.60
C LEU A 18 -1.19 -10.16 3.80
N LEU A 19 -0.37 -11.19 3.95
CA LEU A 19 0.65 -11.28 5.00
C LEU A 19 1.74 -10.21 4.83
N GLU A 20 2.24 -10.00 3.61
CA GLU A 20 3.24 -8.95 3.35
C GLU A 20 2.71 -7.55 3.67
N ASN A 21 1.45 -7.27 3.32
CA ASN A 21 0.83 -5.99 3.61
C ASN A 21 0.62 -5.78 5.11
N ALA A 22 0.19 -6.81 5.84
CA ALA A 22 0.09 -6.77 7.29
C ALA A 22 1.46 -6.52 7.94
N GLN A 23 2.51 -7.20 7.47
CA GLN A 23 3.88 -6.99 7.96
C GLN A 23 4.43 -5.60 7.63
N LYS A 24 4.12 -5.05 6.45
CA LYS A 24 4.50 -3.68 6.07
C LYS A 24 3.89 -2.66 7.03
N ARG A 25 2.60 -2.80 7.38
CA ARG A 25 1.91 -1.94 8.36
C ARG A 25 2.59 -1.98 9.73
N VAL A 26 2.95 -3.19 10.19
CA VAL A 26 3.62 -3.37 11.49
C VAL A 26 5.02 -2.75 11.47
N ARG A 27 5.80 -2.95 10.40
CA ARG A 27 7.14 -2.36 10.25
C ARG A 27 7.11 -0.83 10.24
N GLN A 28 6.13 -0.23 9.58
CA GLN A 28 5.98 1.23 9.56
C GLN A 28 5.69 1.80 10.95
N LYS A 29 4.78 1.17 11.71
CA LYS A 29 4.52 1.56 13.11
C LYS A 29 5.77 1.39 13.97
N LYS A 30 6.48 0.27 13.84
CA LYS A 30 7.71 0.00 14.59
C LYS A 30 8.80 1.04 14.33
N ARG A 31 8.98 1.45 13.06
CA ARG A 31 9.95 2.48 12.68
C ARG A 31 9.64 3.84 13.33
N LEU A 32 8.37 4.21 13.40
CA LEU A 32 7.93 5.43 14.09
C LEU A 32 8.28 5.39 15.58
N TYR A 33 7.99 4.28 16.26
CA TYR A 33 8.35 4.10 17.67
C TYR A 33 9.86 4.17 17.90
N THR A 34 10.67 3.55 17.03
CA THR A 34 12.14 3.64 17.15
C THR A 34 12.62 5.09 17.03
N HIS A 35 12.10 5.86 16.07
CA HIS A 35 12.48 7.28 15.93
C HIS A 35 12.02 8.11 17.14
N PHE A 36 10.85 7.81 17.71
CA PHE A 36 10.37 8.46 18.93
C PHE A 36 11.27 8.20 20.14
N VAL A 37 11.70 6.95 20.33
CA VAL A 37 12.62 6.56 21.41
C VAL A 37 13.96 7.27 21.25
N ILE A 38 14.52 7.31 20.04
CA ILE A 38 15.78 8.03 19.75
C ILE A 38 15.61 9.53 20.03
N PHE A 39 14.49 10.12 19.63
CA PHE A 39 14.18 11.53 19.90
C PHE A 39 14.10 11.83 21.40
N LEU A 40 13.44 10.97 22.19
CA LEU A 40 13.36 11.11 23.65
C LEU A 40 14.74 11.01 24.28
N VAL A 41 15.53 9.99 23.93
CA VAL A 41 16.88 9.80 24.47
C VAL A 41 17.78 10.97 24.09
N GLY A 42 17.74 11.42 22.83
CA GLY A 42 18.51 12.57 22.35
C GLY A 42 18.11 13.89 23.04
N SER A 43 16.82 14.11 23.27
CA SER A 43 16.33 15.29 24.00
C SER A 43 16.82 15.30 25.45
N VAL A 44 16.75 14.16 26.15
CA VAL A 44 17.30 14.02 27.50
C VAL A 44 18.82 14.27 27.50
N PHE A 45 19.54 13.72 26.51
CA PHE A 45 20.98 13.91 26.39
C PHE A 45 21.37 15.38 26.17
N LEU A 46 20.61 16.11 25.34
CA LEU A 46 20.80 17.56 25.12
C LEU A 46 20.61 18.38 26.41
N VAL A 47 19.58 18.06 27.20
CA VAL A 47 19.33 18.71 28.49
C VAL A 47 20.46 18.39 29.49
N LEU A 48 20.93 17.15 29.53
CA LEU A 48 22.04 16.73 30.38
C LEU A 48 23.34 17.45 30.00
N ILE A 49 23.66 17.58 28.70
CA ILE A 49 24.83 18.33 28.23
C ILE A 49 24.76 19.79 28.70
N ASN A 50 23.63 20.45 28.49
CA ASN A 50 23.50 21.86 28.87
C ASN A 50 23.64 22.03 30.41
N LYS A 51 22.98 21.17 31.19
CA LYS A 51 22.95 21.28 32.67
C LYS A 51 24.25 20.83 33.36
N ILE A 52 24.93 19.81 32.83
CA ILE A 52 26.15 19.23 33.43
C ILE A 52 27.42 19.91 32.91
N LEU A 53 27.53 20.12 31.60
CA LEU A 53 28.71 20.73 30.99
C LEU A 53 28.66 22.28 30.98
N LYS A 54 27.56 22.89 31.45
CA LYS A 54 27.32 24.35 31.44
C LYS A 54 27.54 25.00 30.07
N TYR A 55 27.40 24.21 29.00
CA TYR A 55 27.72 24.64 27.64
C TYR A 55 26.60 25.53 27.11
N GLY A 56 26.88 26.84 27.00
CA GLY A 56 25.89 27.85 26.62
C GLY A 56 24.98 28.31 27.75
N GLN A 57 25.50 28.46 28.97
CA GLN A 57 24.75 28.90 30.16
C GLN A 57 23.99 30.23 29.98
N GLU A 58 24.46 31.12 29.09
CA GLU A 58 23.79 32.40 28.82
C GLU A 58 22.66 32.29 27.79
N TYR A 59 22.60 31.21 27.01
CA TYR A 59 21.63 31.05 25.94
C TYR A 59 21.09 29.61 25.89
N ASN A 60 19.79 29.46 26.12
CA ASN A 60 19.07 28.17 26.13
C ASN A 60 18.92 27.56 24.72
N TRP A 61 20.02 27.39 23.98
CA TRP A 61 20.06 26.88 22.60
C TRP A 61 19.44 25.48 22.46
N PHE A 62 19.50 24.67 23.51
CA PHE A 62 18.89 23.34 23.53
C PHE A 62 17.36 23.40 23.36
N VAL A 63 16.70 24.48 23.80
CA VAL A 63 15.25 24.67 23.61
C VAL A 63 14.94 24.83 22.13
N TRP A 64 15.74 25.60 21.39
CA TRP A 64 15.59 25.75 19.95
C TRP A 64 15.88 24.45 19.22
N ALA A 65 16.93 23.72 19.63
CA ALA A 65 17.26 22.41 19.06
C ALA A 65 16.12 21.39 19.27
N ILE A 66 15.59 21.27 20.49
CA ILE A 66 14.48 20.37 20.81
C ILE A 66 13.19 20.82 20.11
N THR A 67 12.93 22.12 20.01
CA THR A 67 11.74 22.66 19.33
C THR A 67 11.77 22.33 17.84
N PHE A 68 12.89 22.61 17.15
CA PHE A 68 13.04 22.31 15.73
C PHE A 68 12.96 20.80 15.47
N TRP A 69 13.63 20.00 16.29
CA TRP A 69 13.63 18.56 16.15
C TRP A 69 12.26 17.95 16.48
N GLY A 70 11.57 18.47 17.50
CA GLY A 70 10.21 18.12 17.85
C GLY A 70 9.23 18.45 16.73
N PHE A 71 9.38 19.60 16.07
CA PHE A 71 8.57 19.98 14.91
C PHE A 71 8.73 18.97 13.75
N LEU A 72 9.96 18.61 13.41
CA LEU A 72 10.22 17.57 12.40
C LEU A 72 9.64 16.21 12.81
N PHE A 73 9.71 15.86 14.09
CA PHE A 73 9.11 14.63 14.61
C PHE A 73 7.58 14.64 14.46
N VAL A 74 6.91 15.75 14.78
CA VAL A 74 5.46 15.89 14.60
C VAL A 74 5.09 15.71 13.12
N LEU A 75 5.81 16.35 12.19
CA LEU A 75 5.58 16.13 10.75
C LEU A 75 5.76 14.66 10.35
N HIS A 76 6.76 13.98 10.91
CA HIS A 76 6.97 12.56 10.66
C HIS A 76 5.81 11.69 11.16
N VAL A 77 5.32 11.96 12.38
CA VAL A 77 4.15 11.27 12.95
C VAL A 77 2.91 11.53 12.09
N PHE A 78 2.64 12.78 11.72
CA PHE A 78 1.52 13.13 10.83
C PHE A 78 1.61 12.39 9.50
N ASN A 79 2.78 12.32 8.87
CA ASN A 79 2.94 11.59 7.62
C ASN A 79 2.66 10.08 7.76
N VAL A 80 3.19 9.45 8.82
CA VAL A 80 2.98 8.01 9.05
C VAL A 80 1.54 7.69 9.51
N PHE A 81 0.86 8.57 10.23
CA PHE A 81 -0.51 8.32 10.71
C PHE A 81 -1.60 8.76 9.73
N ILE A 82 -1.44 9.91 9.07
CA ILE A 82 -2.47 10.51 8.21
C ILE A 82 -2.22 10.14 6.74
N THR A 83 -1.04 10.43 6.19
CA THR A 83 -0.76 10.17 4.77
C THR A 83 -0.85 8.67 4.46
N ASN A 84 -0.27 7.81 5.29
CA ASN A 84 -0.35 6.36 5.09
C ASN A 84 -1.75 5.77 5.35
N LYS A 85 -2.60 6.43 6.14
CA LYS A 85 -3.99 5.97 6.37
C LYS A 85 -4.94 6.46 5.28
N PHE A 86 -4.74 7.68 4.78
CA PHE A 86 -5.62 8.33 3.80
C PHE A 86 -5.20 8.05 2.34
N MET A 87 -3.90 8.03 2.07
CA MET A 87 -3.31 7.84 0.73
C MET A 87 -2.40 6.61 0.67
N GLY A 88 -2.63 5.65 1.57
CA GLY A 88 -1.90 4.40 1.60
C GLY A 88 -2.34 3.42 0.51
N GLN A 89 -1.73 2.24 0.55
CA GLN A 89 -1.95 1.14 -0.40
C GLN A 89 -3.43 0.73 -0.57
N ASP A 90 -4.26 0.88 0.48
CA ASP A 90 -5.70 0.60 0.41
C ASP A 90 -6.44 1.61 -0.48
N TRP A 91 -6.09 2.90 -0.37
CA TRP A 91 -6.68 3.95 -1.20
C TRP A 91 -6.31 3.72 -2.67
N GLU A 92 -5.05 3.40 -2.95
CA GLU A 92 -4.63 3.04 -4.31
C GLU A 92 -5.34 1.80 -4.85
N ARG A 93 -5.53 0.76 -4.02
CA ARG A 93 -6.28 -0.45 -4.40
C ARG A 93 -7.72 -0.10 -4.76
N SER A 94 -8.40 0.71 -3.94
CA SER A 94 -9.76 1.18 -4.22
C SER A 94 -9.84 1.99 -5.51
N GLN A 95 -8.86 2.86 -5.79
CA GLN A 95 -8.83 3.62 -7.04
C GLN A 95 -8.62 2.71 -8.26
N ARG A 96 -7.71 1.71 -8.16
CA ARG A 96 -7.50 0.72 -9.23
C ARG A 96 -8.76 -0.10 -9.50
N GLU A 97 -9.42 -0.60 -8.46
CA GLU A 97 -10.66 -1.39 -8.62
C GLU A 97 -11.74 -0.58 -9.33
N LYS A 98 -11.94 0.69 -8.95
CA LYS A 98 -12.87 1.61 -9.65
C LYS A 98 -12.53 1.78 -11.13
N LEU A 99 -11.24 1.88 -11.46
CA LEU A 99 -10.77 1.99 -12.85
C LEU A 99 -11.02 0.70 -13.65
N VAL A 100 -10.71 -0.45 -13.07
CA VAL A 100 -10.94 -1.77 -13.68
C VAL A 100 -12.43 -2.00 -13.91
N GLU A 101 -13.28 -1.63 -12.95
CA GLU A 101 -14.73 -1.75 -13.09
C GLU A 101 -15.28 -0.90 -14.23
N LYS A 102 -14.81 0.35 -14.37
CA LYS A 102 -15.15 1.20 -15.52
C LYS A 102 -14.73 0.59 -16.85
N GLN A 103 -13.54 -0.03 -16.91
CA GLN A 103 -13.06 -0.70 -18.12
C GLN A 103 -13.93 -1.92 -18.45
N LYS A 104 -14.28 -2.75 -17.46
CA LYS A 104 -15.20 -3.89 -17.65
C LYS A 104 -16.56 -3.45 -18.17
N GLN A 105 -17.12 -2.36 -17.62
CA GLN A 105 -18.38 -1.81 -18.10
C GLN A 105 -18.30 -1.36 -19.57
N ARG A 106 -17.22 -0.68 -19.97
CA ARG A 106 -17.01 -0.30 -21.38
C ARG A 106 -16.92 -1.53 -22.30
N ILE A 107 -16.15 -2.54 -21.91
CA ILE A 107 -16.03 -3.78 -22.69
C ILE A 107 -17.40 -4.46 -22.83
N SER A 108 -18.19 -4.53 -21.75
CA SER A 108 -19.52 -5.13 -21.80
C SER A 108 -20.51 -4.36 -22.70
N LYS A 109 -20.36 -3.03 -22.82
CA LYS A 109 -21.17 -2.22 -23.74
C LYS A 109 -20.78 -2.48 -25.18
N LEU A 110 -19.47 -2.45 -25.48
CA LEU A 110 -18.95 -2.76 -26.81
C LEU A 110 -19.33 -4.17 -27.26
N GLN A 111 -19.32 -5.17 -26.37
CA GLN A 111 -19.77 -6.52 -26.66
C GLN A 111 -21.26 -6.57 -27.05
N LYS A 112 -22.12 -5.85 -26.31
CA LYS A 112 -23.55 -5.75 -26.63
C LYS A 112 -23.81 -5.04 -27.95
N GLU A 113 -23.11 -3.94 -28.23
CA GLU A 113 -23.21 -3.20 -29.50
C GLU A 113 -22.81 -4.09 -30.68
N VAL A 114 -21.72 -4.85 -30.55
CA VAL A 114 -21.27 -5.79 -31.60
C VAL A 114 -22.28 -6.93 -31.82
N GLU A 115 -22.89 -7.45 -30.75
CA GLU A 115 -23.89 -8.53 -30.84
C GLU A 115 -25.23 -8.05 -31.42
N GLU A 116 -25.57 -6.78 -31.24
CA GLU A 116 -26.75 -6.13 -31.83
C GLU A 116 -26.54 -5.75 -33.31
N GLU A 117 -25.34 -5.28 -33.69
CA GLU A 117 -24.98 -4.94 -35.08
C GLU A 117 -24.69 -6.18 -35.96
N LEU A 118 -24.19 -7.26 -35.36
CA LEU A 118 -23.96 -8.55 -36.01
C LEU A 118 -24.75 -9.63 -35.27
N PRO A 119 -26.07 -9.76 -35.51
CA PRO A 119 -26.81 -10.91 -35.01
C PRO A 119 -26.23 -12.16 -35.68
N LEU A 120 -25.30 -12.83 -35.00
CA LEU A 120 -24.68 -14.05 -35.49
C LEU A 120 -25.81 -15.07 -35.73
N PRO A 121 -25.95 -15.62 -36.94
CA PRO A 121 -26.93 -16.66 -37.18
C PRO A 121 -26.61 -17.84 -36.25
N GLU A 122 -27.61 -18.29 -35.48
CA GLU A 122 -27.54 -19.39 -34.51
C GLU A 122 -27.18 -20.76 -35.12
N ALA A 123 -26.78 -20.84 -36.39
CA ALA A 123 -26.49 -22.07 -37.09
C ALA A 123 -25.10 -22.07 -37.72
N LEU A 124 -24.09 -22.28 -36.88
CA LEU A 124 -23.01 -23.18 -37.25
C LEU A 124 -22.94 -24.28 -36.18
N GLU A 125 -23.97 -25.13 -36.18
CA GLU A 125 -23.80 -26.51 -35.77
C GLU A 125 -22.57 -27.03 -36.52
N ILE A 126 -21.47 -27.19 -35.78
CA ILE A 126 -20.25 -27.79 -36.29
C ILE A 126 -20.60 -29.26 -36.51
N GLU A 127 -21.08 -29.58 -37.72
CA GLU A 127 -21.22 -30.94 -38.22
C GLU A 127 -19.89 -31.67 -37.93
N PRO A 128 -19.88 -32.71 -37.08
CA PRO A 128 -18.66 -33.37 -36.69
C PRO A 128 -18.05 -34.03 -37.92
N LYS A 129 -16.93 -33.44 -38.37
CA LYS A 129 -16.04 -33.88 -39.44
C LYS A 129 -16.22 -35.38 -39.73
N LYS A 130 -16.97 -35.72 -40.79
CA LYS A 130 -17.17 -37.10 -41.25
C LYS A 130 -15.81 -37.80 -41.32
N LYS A 131 -15.58 -38.75 -40.41
CA LYS A 131 -14.62 -39.82 -40.62
C LYS A 131 -15.19 -40.72 -41.70
N LEU A 132 -14.57 -40.79 -42.86
CA LEU A 132 -14.64 -41.87 -43.85
C LEU A 132 -13.34 -41.71 -44.67
N LEU A 133 -12.28 -42.49 -44.41
CA LEU A 133 -12.00 -43.81 -45.01
C LEU A 133 -12.22 -43.82 -46.52
#